data_AF-A0A7C3UGH9-F1
#
_entry.id   AF-A0A7C3UGH9-F1
#
_cell.length_a   1.000
_cell.length_b   1.000
_cell.length_c   1.000
_cell.angle_alpha   90.00
_cell.angle_beta   90.00
_cell.angle_gamma   90.00
#
_symmetry.space_group_name_H-M   'P 1'
#
loop_
_entity.id
_entity.type
_entity.pdbx_description
1 polymer ?
#
loop_
_entity_poly.entity_id
_entity_poly.type
_entity_poly.pdbx_seq_one_letter_code
_entity_poly.pdbx_strand_id
1 'polypeptide(L)' 'MAKTIKKKKKAPRQVSKAIIYIQSSFNNCIVTITDEKGQTLAWASAGSSGFSGTKKSTPFAAQVTVRKAL' A
#
# COMPACT_ATOMS: atom_id res chain seq x y z
N MET A 1 -16.83 -30.79 9.07
CA MET A 1 -15.96 -29.72 9.60
C MET A 1 -14.95 -29.35 8.52
N ALA A 2 -15.05 -28.13 7.97
CA ALA A 2 -14.30 -27.75 6.76
C ALA A 2 -12.79 -27.56 7.05
N LYS A 3 -11.96 -28.21 6.23
CA LYS A 3 -10.50 -28.18 6.31
C LYS A 3 -10.00 -26.79 5.87
N THR A 4 -9.52 -25.99 6.81
CA THR A 4 -8.91 -24.68 6.54
C THR A 4 -7.66 -24.85 5.69
N ILE A 5 -7.74 -24.46 4.41
CA ILE A 5 -6.61 -24.47 3.48
C ILE A 5 -5.62 -23.39 3.95
N LYS A 6 -4.54 -23.81 4.63
CA LYS A 6 -3.41 -22.95 5.00
C LYS A 6 -2.80 -22.38 3.70
N LYS A 7 -3.11 -21.13 3.38
CA LYS A 7 -2.46 -20.40 2.27
C LYS A 7 -0.95 -20.41 2.51
N LYS A 8 -0.20 -21.12 1.67
CA LYS A 8 1.26 -21.05 1.62
C LYS A 8 1.65 -19.57 1.49
N LYS A 9 2.38 -19.05 2.48
CA LYS A 9 2.97 -17.70 2.40
C LYS A 9 3.89 -17.69 1.18
N LYS A 10 3.58 -16.86 0.18
CA LYS A 10 4.45 -16.65 -0.98
C LYS A 10 5.81 -16.18 -0.46
N ALA A 11 6.88 -16.78 -0.98
CA ALA A 11 8.25 -16.39 -0.64
C ALA A 11 8.44 -14.88 -0.85
N PRO A 12 9.21 -14.20 0.01
CA PRO A 12 9.50 -12.78 -0.17
C PRO A 12 10.21 -12.60 -1.50
N ARG A 13 9.57 -11.91 -2.45
CA ARG A 13 10.22 -11.49 -3.68
C ARG A 13 11.10 -10.30 -3.34
N GLN A 14 12.41 -10.51 -3.42
CA GLN A 14 13.37 -9.44 -3.28
C GLN A 14 13.52 -8.77 -4.65
N VAL A 15 13.15 -7.50 -4.73
CA VAL A 15 13.20 -6.71 -5.96
C VAL A 15 14.22 -5.59 -5.75
N SER A 16 15.19 -5.47 -6.65
CA SER A 16 16.30 -4.51 -6.53
C SER A 16 15.89 -3.08 -6.91
N LYS A 17 14.88 -2.95 -7.76
CA LYS A 17 14.33 -1.67 -8.23
C LYS A 17 12.81 -1.73 -8.17
N ALA A 18 12.18 -0.67 -7.70
CA ALA A 18 10.73 -0.58 -7.63
C ALA A 18 10.27 0.80 -8.12
N ILE A 19 9.09 0.83 -8.70
CA ILE A 19 8.40 2.05 -9.12
C ILE A 19 7.30 2.33 -8.10
N ILE A 20 7.23 3.58 -7.64
CA ILE A 20 6.21 4.02 -6.69
C ILE A 20 5.21 4.89 -7.42
N TYR A 21 3.95 4.44 -7.44
CA TYR A 21 2.82 5.20 -7.96
C TYR A 21 2.09 5.87 -6.79
N ILE A 22 1.93 7.18 -6.88
CA ILE A 22 1.22 7.98 -5.86
C ILE A 22 0.00 8.60 -6.52
N GLN A 23 -1.18 8.16 -6.09
CA GLN A 23 -2.45 8.75 -6.48
C GLN A 23 -2.94 9.64 -5.34
N SER A 24 -2.75 10.96 -5.52
CA SER A 24 -3.20 11.98 -4.56
C SER A 24 -4.48 12.65 -5.09
N SER A 25 -5.59 12.48 -4.38
CA SER A 25 -6.84 13.21 -4.62
C SER A 25 -7.24 14.01 -3.39
N PHE A 26 -8.22 14.90 -3.54
CA PHE A 26 -8.77 15.70 -2.44
C PHE A 26 -9.37 14.86 -1.30
N ASN A 27 -9.66 13.59 -1.52
CA ASN A 27 -10.36 12.73 -0.55
C ASN A 27 -9.51 11.56 -0.05
N ASN A 28 -8.39 11.25 -0.73
CA ASN A 28 -7.53 10.11 -0.39
C ASN A 28 -6.15 10.20 -1.05
N CYS A 29 -5.15 9.64 -0.37
CA CYS A 29 -3.84 9.36 -0.95
C CYS A 29 -3.63 7.85 -0.97
N ILE A 30 -3.31 7.30 -2.14
CA ILE A 30 -3.01 5.87 -2.33
C ILE A 30 -1.58 5.77 -2.88
N VAL A 31 -0.78 4.93 -2.26
CA VAL A 31 0.60 4.64 -2.64
C VAL A 31 0.69 3.18 -3.02
N THR A 32 1.16 2.90 -4.22
CA THR A 32 1.33 1.55 -4.75
C THR A 32 2.77 1.37 -5.17
N ILE A 33 3.43 0.35 -4.62
CA ILE A 33 4.79 -0.03 -4.98
C ILE A 33 4.72 -1.21 -5.92
N THR A 34 5.32 -1.08 -7.08
CA THR A 34 5.38 -2.13 -8.09
C THR A 34 6.82 -2.43 -8.48
N ASP A 35 7.01 -3.62 -9.04
CA ASP A 35 8.21 -3.95 -9.81
C ASP A 35 8.20 -3.19 -11.16
N GLU A 36 9.32 -3.19 -11.88
CA GLU A 36 9.46 -2.64 -13.25
C GLU A 36 8.50 -3.33 -14.24
N LYS A 37 8.07 -4.56 -13.92
CA LYS A 37 7.08 -5.34 -14.69
C LYS A 37 5.62 -5.00 -14.34
N GLY A 38 5.38 -4.01 -13.48
CA GLY A 38 4.04 -3.60 -13.05
C GLY A 38 3.38 -4.54 -12.03
N GLN A 39 4.14 -5.46 -11.43
CA GLN A 39 3.62 -6.36 -10.40
C GLN A 39 3.61 -5.65 -9.05
N THR A 40 2.43 -5.52 -8.43
CA THR A 40 2.28 -4.88 -7.12
C THR A 40 2.95 -5.69 -6.02
N LEU A 41 3.87 -5.06 -5.31
CA LEU A 41 4.56 -5.61 -4.14
C LEU A 41 3.82 -5.25 -2.87
N ALA A 42 3.50 -3.97 -2.71
CA ALA A 42 2.80 -3.42 -1.56
C ALA A 42 1.93 -2.24 -1.99
N TRP A 43 0.89 -1.97 -1.22
CA TRP A 43 0.07 -0.78 -1.38
C TRP A 43 -0.43 -0.32 -0.01
N ALA A 44 -0.57 0.98 0.15
CA ALA A 44 -1.17 1.59 1.31
C ALA A 44 -2.03 2.78 0.88
N SER A 45 -2.99 3.13 1.73
CA SER A 45 -3.81 4.33 1.53
C SER A 45 -3.98 5.07 2.84
N ALA A 46 -4.37 6.35 2.78
CA ALA A 46 -4.65 7.12 3.99
C ALA A 46 -5.70 6.44 4.87
N GLY A 47 -6.72 5.81 4.26
CA GLY A 47 -7.69 4.98 4.97
C GLY A 47 -7.09 3.76 5.66
N SER A 48 -6.23 3.00 4.96
CA SER A 48 -5.54 1.83 5.53
C SER A 48 -4.56 2.23 6.66
N SER A 49 -4.07 3.46 6.64
CA SER A 49 -3.22 4.04 7.69
C SER A 49 -3.98 4.52 8.93
N GLY A 50 -5.31 4.35 8.97
CA GLY A 50 -6.14 4.71 10.13
C GLY A 50 -6.69 6.14 10.09
N PHE A 51 -6.50 6.88 9.00
CA PHE A 51 -7.11 8.19 8.83
C PHE A 51 -8.54 8.05 8.29
N SER A 52 -9.48 8.77 8.90
CA SER A 52 -10.89 8.77 8.52
C SER A 52 -11.38 10.19 8.21
N GLY A 53 -12.47 10.28 7.45
CA GLY A 53 -13.08 11.56 7.06
C GLY A 53 -12.11 12.50 6.32
N THR A 54 -12.16 13.78 6.67
CA THR A 54 -11.32 14.86 6.11
C THR A 54 -9.85 14.74 6.49
N LYS A 55 -9.49 13.93 7.51
CA LYS A 55 -8.08 13.73 7.90
C LYS A 55 -7.28 12.98 6.83
N LYS A 56 -7.96 12.25 5.92
CA LYS A 56 -7.34 11.49 4.82
C LYS A 56 -6.65 12.35 3.76
N SER A 57 -7.05 13.61 3.62
CA SER A 57 -6.49 14.55 2.62
C SER A 57 -5.36 15.41 3.16
N THR A 58 -5.00 15.24 4.44
CA THR A 58 -3.92 16.00 5.06
C THR A 58 -2.54 15.54 4.55
N PRO A 59 -1.56 16.46 4.46
CA PRO A 59 -0.19 16.10 4.07
C PRO A 59 0.46 15.12 5.06
N PHE A 60 0.07 15.18 6.34
CA PHE A 60 0.51 14.23 7.36
C PHE A 60 0.04 12.81 7.07
N ALA A 61 -1.23 12.63 6.67
CA ALA A 61 -1.75 11.33 6.28
C ALA A 61 -1.01 10.75 5.07
N ALA A 62 -0.63 11.59 4.10
CA ALA A 62 0.17 11.16 2.96
C ALA A 62 1.57 10.66 3.40
N GLN A 63 2.25 11.41 4.28
CA GLN A 63 3.57 11.02 4.79
C GLN A 63 3.52 9.68 5.54
N VAL A 64 2.53 9.50 6.41
CA VAL A 64 2.35 8.23 7.16
C VAL A 64 2.02 7.08 6.21
N THR A 65 1.23 7.33 5.17
CA THR A 65 0.88 6.31 4.16
C THR A 65 2.09 5.86 3.35
N VAL A 66 2.96 6.79 2.95
CA VAL A 66 4.23 6.44 2.27
C VAL A 66 5.12 5.62 3.19
N ARG A 67 5.27 6.02 4.46
CA ARG A 67 6.04 5.25 5.45
C ARG A 67 5.47 3.86 5.74
N LYS A 68 4.17 3.66 5.57
CA LYS A 68 3.51 2.35 5.77
C LYS A 68 3.65 1.44 4.55
N ALA A 69 3.80 2.02 3.35
CA ALA A 69 4.00 1.26 2.12
C ALA A 69 5.44 0.77 1.95
N LEU A 70 6.41 1.57 2.40
CA LEU A 70 7.84 1.23 2.46
C LEU A 70 8.13 0.23 3.59
#